data_AF-Q4C8U6-F1
#
_entry.id   AF-Q4C8U6-F1
#
_cell.length_a   1.000
_cell.length_b   1.000
_cell.length_c   1.000
_cell.angle_alpha   90.00
_cell.angle_beta   90.00
_cell.angle_gamma   90.00
#
_symmetry.space_group_name_H-M   'P 1'
#
loop_
_entity.id
_entity.type
_entity.pdbx_description
1 polymer ?
#
loop_
_entity_poly.entity_id
_entity_poly.type
_entity_poly.pdbx_seq_one_letter_code
_entity_poly.pdbx_strand_id
1 'polypeptide(L)'
;MVKSGINFGETFSANPKYPRFKSKRGRQSIQYPQNVKVFDNYLKIPKIGDVKAVIHRPIEGKIKTVTISKNCCGQYFASILFDDGKEKPEASTEGKAVGIDVGLTHFAITSDASKFDNPRFLTKYEKNLKLKQQ
;
A
#
# COMPACT_ATOMS: atom_id res chain seq x y z
N MET A 1 23.11 13.92 7.95
CA MET A 1 23.71 12.57 7.76
C MET A 1 22.99 11.60 8.68
N VAL A 2 21.85 11.04 8.28
CA VAL A 2 21.02 10.19 9.15
C VAL A 2 21.51 8.74 9.07
N LYS A 3 22.17 8.28 10.14
CA LYS A 3 22.51 6.87 10.36
C LYS A 3 21.21 6.10 10.60
N SER A 4 20.59 5.58 9.55
CA SER A 4 19.44 4.69 9.67
C SER A 4 19.89 3.35 10.25
N GLY A 5 19.56 3.17 11.53
CA GLY A 5 19.57 1.95 12.36
C GLY A 5 20.17 0.67 11.78
N ILE A 6 21.29 0.26 12.38
CA ILE A 6 21.73 -1.13 12.41
C ILE A 6 20.63 -1.92 13.14
N ASN A 7 20.06 -2.92 12.48
CA ASN A 7 19.12 -3.85 13.09
C ASN A 7 19.94 -4.89 13.84
N PHE A 8 20.19 -4.67 15.14
CA PHE A 8 20.65 -5.73 16.05
C PHE A 8 19.42 -6.58 16.42
N GLY A 9 18.98 -7.39 15.47
CA GLY A 9 18.03 -8.46 15.71
C GLY A 9 18.80 -9.78 15.70
N GLU A 10 18.80 -10.45 16.85
CA GLU A 10 19.38 -11.78 17.04
C GLU A 10 18.91 -12.72 15.94
N THR A 11 19.85 -13.19 15.11
CA THR A 11 19.57 -14.21 14.12
C THR A 11 19.41 -15.54 14.87
N PHE A 12 18.16 -15.92 15.15
CA PHE A 12 17.76 -17.25 15.63
C PHE A 12 17.94 -18.30 14.52
N SER A 13 19.19 -18.50 14.08
CA SER A 13 19.59 -19.67 13.31
C SER A 13 20.94 -20.13 13.83
N ALA A 14 21.15 -21.45 13.86
CA ALA A 14 22.26 -22.13 14.53
C ALA A 14 23.68 -21.74 14.05
N ASN A 15 23.80 -20.76 13.14
CA ASN A 15 25.04 -20.13 12.72
C ASN A 15 24.82 -18.62 12.52
N PRO A 16 24.99 -17.78 13.55
CA PRO A 16 24.73 -16.35 13.44
C PRO A 16 25.81 -15.70 12.57
N LYS A 17 25.45 -15.31 11.35
CA LYS A 17 26.30 -14.47 10.50
C LYS A 17 26.14 -13.01 10.94
N TYR A 18 27.24 -12.26 10.90
CA TYR A 18 27.20 -10.82 11.17
C TYR A 18 26.17 -10.11 10.27
N PRO A 19 25.36 -9.18 10.81
CA PRO A 19 24.43 -8.40 10.03
C PRO A 19 25.14 -7.70 8.88
N ARG A 20 24.66 -7.93 7.65
CA ARG A 20 25.16 -7.22 6.47
C ARG A 20 24.31 -5.99 6.22
N PHE A 21 24.95 -4.87 5.90
CA PHE A 21 24.23 -3.68 5.46
C PHE A 21 23.42 -3.97 4.18
N LYS A 22 22.17 -3.50 4.15
CA LYS A 22 21.31 -3.62 2.97
C LYS A 22 21.90 -2.80 1.81
N SER A 23 21.97 -3.40 0.62
CA SER A 23 22.42 -2.72 -0.59
C SER A 23 21.53 -1.51 -0.90
N LYS A 24 22.14 -0.42 -1.37
CA LYS A 24 21.44 0.79 -1.81
C LYS A 24 21.03 0.75 -3.29
N ARG A 25 21.44 -0.27 -4.04
CA ARG A 25 21.24 -0.37 -5.51
C ARG A 25 19.89 -0.97 -5.92
N GLY A 26 19.00 -1.27 -4.97
CA GLY A 26 17.70 -1.90 -5.24
C GLY A 26 16.57 -1.25 -4.46
N ARG A 27 15.43 -1.95 -4.34
CA ARG A 27 14.25 -1.45 -3.64
C ARG A 27 14.60 -1.08 -2.19
N GLN A 28 14.42 0.21 -1.87
CA GLN A 28 14.65 0.74 -0.53
C GLN A 28 13.32 0.90 0.18
N SER A 29 13.07 0.05 1.17
CA SER A 29 11.91 0.12 2.04
C SER A 29 12.24 -0.32 3.45
N ILE A 30 11.48 0.21 4.41
CA ILE A 30 11.46 -0.15 5.82
C ILE A 30 10.01 -0.21 6.30
N GLN A 31 9.71 -1.16 7.17
CA GLN A 31 8.38 -1.38 7.71
C GLN A 31 8.36 -1.07 9.21
N TYR A 32 7.32 -0.38 9.64
CA TYR A 32 7.00 -0.09 11.02
C TYR A 32 5.70 -0.81 11.38
N PRO A 33 5.78 -1.96 12.07
CA PRO A 33 4.60 -2.74 12.41
C PRO A 33 3.77 -2.10 13.54
N GLN A 34 4.29 -1.09 14.25
CA GLN A 34 3.59 -0.44 15.34
C GLN A 34 4.18 0.94 15.65
N ASN A 35 3.51 1.68 16.54
CA ASN A 35 3.96 2.96 17.13
C ASN A 35 4.15 4.10 16.12
N VAL A 36 3.49 4.02 14.96
CA VAL A 36 3.41 5.15 14.03
C VAL A 36 2.09 5.86 14.26
N LYS A 37 2.15 7.19 14.40
CA LYS A 37 0.95 8.04 14.50
C LYS A 37 0.82 8.90 13.26
N VAL A 38 -0.40 9.04 12.78
CA VAL A 38 -0.73 9.94 11.66
C VAL A 38 -1.47 11.14 12.25
N PHE A 39 -1.03 12.33 11.86
CA PHE A 39 -1.67 13.61 12.10
C PHE A 39 -1.96 14.24 10.73
N ASP A 40 -2.71 15.35 10.69
CA ASP A 40 -3.18 15.99 9.44
C ASP A 40 -2.13 15.99 8.32
N ASN A 41 -0.96 16.58 8.57
CA ASN A 41 0.13 16.70 7.60
C ASN A 41 1.44 16.04 8.05
N TYR A 42 1.40 15.17 9.07
CA TYR A 42 2.61 14.60 9.66
C TYR A 42 2.46 13.12 10.02
N LEU A 43 3.55 12.40 9.84
CA LEU A 43 3.73 11.02 10.27
C LEU A 43 4.78 10.97 11.36
N LYS A 44 4.39 10.59 12.57
CA LYS A 44 5.31 10.41 13.69
C LYS A 44 5.84 8.98 13.68
N ILE A 45 7.12 8.87 13.35
CA ILE A 45 7.80 7.59 13.17
C ILE A 45 8.76 7.35 14.33
N PRO A 46 8.77 6.14 14.94
CA PRO A 46 9.73 5.81 15.98
C PRO A 46 11.18 6.05 15.53
N LYS A 47 11.97 6.68 16.40
CA LYS A 47 13.40 7.01 16.19
C LYS A 47 13.72 8.03 15.09
N ILE A 48 12.75 8.42 14.26
CA ILE A 48 12.91 9.46 13.23
C ILE A 48 12.27 10.77 13.69
N GLY A 49 11.13 10.70 14.37
CA GLY A 49 10.34 11.86 14.78
C GLY A 49 9.21 12.17 13.79
N ASP A 50 8.81 13.44 13.75
CA ASP A 50 7.67 13.90 12.98
C ASP A 50 8.10 14.25 11.54
N VAL A 51 7.54 13.53 10.56
CA VAL A 51 7.87 13.69 9.14
C VAL A 51 6.66 14.27 8.42
N LYS A 52 6.85 15.40 7.74
CA LYS A 52 5.79 16.00 6.93
C LYS A 52 5.37 15.04 5.81
N ALA A 53 4.08 14.79 5.70
CA ALA A 53 3.50 13.88 4.71
C ALA A 53 2.20 14.47 4.14
N VAL A 54 1.95 14.19 2.86
CA VAL A 54 0.66 14.52 2.23
C VAL A 54 -0.27 13.33 2.43
N ILE A 55 -1.26 13.50 3.30
CA ILE A 55 -2.26 12.47 3.61
C ILE A 55 -3.44 12.66 2.65
N HIS A 56 -3.49 11.84 1.60
CA HIS A 56 -4.46 11.98 0.51
C HIS A 56 -5.86 11.40 0.83
N ARG A 57 -6.00 10.63 1.91
CA ARG A 57 -7.25 10.01 2.36
C ARG A 57 -7.34 10.09 3.88
N PRO A 58 -8.53 10.35 4.44
CA PRO A 58 -8.74 10.23 5.88
C PRO A 58 -8.48 8.78 6.32
N ILE A 59 -7.89 8.62 7.51
CA ILE A 59 -7.59 7.33 8.10
C ILE A 59 -8.49 7.16 9.30
N GLU A 60 -9.63 6.52 9.08
CA GLU A 60 -10.60 6.19 10.11
C GLU A 60 -10.33 4.77 10.57
N GLY A 61 -9.69 4.62 11.73
CA GLY A 61 -9.44 3.30 12.31
C GLY A 61 -8.05 3.11 12.91
N LYS A 62 -7.72 1.84 13.21
CA LYS A 62 -6.47 1.48 13.90
C LYS A 62 -5.37 1.17 12.90
N ILE A 63 -4.27 1.93 12.96
CA ILE A 63 -3.09 1.67 12.15
C ILE A 63 -2.46 0.34 12.55
N LYS A 64 -2.27 -0.55 11.56
CA LYS A 64 -1.61 -1.84 11.71
C LYS A 64 -0.16 -1.80 11.28
N THR A 65 0.17 -1.14 10.17
CA THR A 65 1.54 -1.14 9.65
C THR A 65 1.75 0.07 8.76
N VAL A 66 2.93 0.68 8.87
CA VAL A 66 3.37 1.71 7.93
C VAL A 66 4.65 1.27 7.23
N THR A 67 4.63 1.26 5.90
CA THR A 67 5.81 0.96 5.09
C THR A 67 6.29 2.23 4.43
N ILE A 68 7.52 2.63 4.73
CA ILE A 68 8.18 3.73 4.04
C ILE A 68 9.02 3.16 2.92
N SER A 69 8.83 3.66 1.71
CA SER A 69 9.57 3.25 0.52
C SER A 69 10.15 4.45 -0.22
N LYS A 70 11.24 4.23 -0.94
CA LYS A 70 11.88 5.24 -1.78
C LYS A 70 11.91 4.75 -3.22
N ASN A 71 11.47 5.59 -4.15
CA ASN A 71 11.53 5.28 -5.58
C ASN A 71 12.90 5.64 -6.18
N CYS A 72 13.11 5.29 -7.45
CA CYS A 72 14.36 5.58 -8.17
C CYS A 72 14.63 7.09 -8.32
N CYS A 73 13.58 7.92 -8.35
CA CYS A 73 13.68 9.39 -8.40
C CYS A 73 14.03 10.02 -7.04
N GLY A 74 14.20 9.21 -5.99
CA GLY A 74 14.58 9.68 -4.66
C GLY A 74 13.42 10.13 -3.77
N GLN A 75 12.17 10.02 -4.25
CA GLN A 75 10.97 10.41 -3.52
C GLN A 75 10.57 9.32 -2.53
N TYR A 76 10.07 9.75 -1.37
CA TYR A 76 9.60 8.87 -0.30
C TYR A 76 8.08 8.75 -0.31
N PHE A 77 7.58 7.54 -0.10
CA PHE A 77 6.16 7.23 0.01
C PHE A 77 5.90 6.43 1.28
N ALA A 78 4.79 6.73 1.95
CA ALA A 78 4.31 5.97 3.10
C ALA A 78 3.02 5.22 2.73
N SER A 79 3.06 3.89 2.80
CA SER A 79 1.89 3.04 2.67
C SER A 79 1.39 2.69 4.06
N ILE A 80 0.15 3.09 4.37
CA ILE A 80 -0.44 2.92 5.70
C ILE A 80 -1.54 1.86 5.59
N LEU A 81 -1.32 0.74 6.27
CA LEU A 81 -2.33 -0.29 6.50
C LEU A 81 -3.04 0.02 7.81
N PHE A 82 -4.36 0.14 7.76
CA PHE A 82 -5.21 0.35 8.92
C PHE A 82 -6.44 -0.55 8.86
N ASP A 83 -7.04 -0.76 10.02
CA ASP A 83 -8.28 -1.48 10.23
C ASP A 83 -9.39 -0.46 10.48
N ASP A 84 -10.39 -0.40 9.60
CA ASP A 84 -11.48 0.57 9.71
C ASP A 84 -12.54 0.18 10.75
N GLY A 85 -12.40 -0.99 11.38
CA GLY A 85 -13.31 -1.46 12.42
C GLY A 85 -14.72 -1.76 11.93
N LYS A 86 -14.95 -1.71 10.61
CA LYS A 86 -16.23 -2.07 10.03
C LYS A 86 -16.35 -3.58 9.99
N GLU A 87 -17.49 -4.09 10.44
CA GLU A 87 -17.78 -5.50 10.31
C GLU A 87 -17.80 -5.88 8.84
N LYS A 88 -17.29 -7.08 8.55
CA LYS A 88 -17.43 -7.64 7.21
C LYS A 88 -18.92 -7.83 6.94
N PRO A 89 -19.41 -7.50 5.74
CA PRO A 89 -20.79 -7.77 5.41
C PRO A 89 -21.06 -9.26 5.59
N GLU A 90 -22.11 -9.58 6.35
CA GLU A 90 -22.53 -10.96 6.53
C GLU A 90 -23.07 -11.50 5.20
N ALA A 91 -22.70 -12.74 4.88
CA ALA A 91 -23.23 -13.40 3.71
C ALA A 91 -24.68 -13.79 4.00
N SER A 92 -25.63 -13.13 3.32
CA SER A 92 -27.03 -13.57 3.35
C SER A 92 -27.20 -14.78 2.43
N THR A 93 -27.65 -15.90 2.98
CA THR A 93 -28.21 -17.03 2.20
C THR A 93 -29.64 -16.74 1.74
N GLU A 94 -30.28 -15.74 2.32
CA GLU A 94 -31.61 -15.27 1.95
C GLU A 94 -31.46 -14.16 0.91
N GLY A 95 -31.52 -14.52 -0.37
CA GLY A 95 -31.36 -13.57 -1.47
C GLY A 95 -31.28 -14.22 -2.84
N LYS A 96 -31.40 -13.39 -3.88
CA LYS A 96 -31.20 -13.82 -5.27
C LYS A 96 -29.70 -13.93 -5.54
N ALA A 97 -29.24 -15.12 -5.91
CA ALA A 97 -27.89 -15.29 -6.43
C ALA A 97 -27.78 -14.59 -7.80
N VAL A 98 -26.77 -13.74 -7.96
CA VAL A 98 -26.48 -13.05 -9.22
C VAL A 98 -25.12 -13.51 -9.71
N GLY A 99 -25.09 -14.09 -10.91
CA GLY A 99 -23.83 -14.41 -11.59
C GLY A 99 -23.22 -13.13 -12.15
N ILE A 100 -21.92 -12.92 -11.93
CA ILE A 100 -21.16 -11.78 -12.45
C ILE A 100 -20.12 -12.32 -13.44
N ASP A 101 -20.25 -11.95 -14.71
CA ASP A 101 -19.25 -12.20 -15.74
C ASP A 101 -18.41 -10.93 -15.97
N VAL A 102 -17.08 -11.05 -15.87
CA VAL A 102 -16.15 -9.92 -15.99
C VAL A 102 -15.45 -9.97 -17.33
N GLY A 103 -15.53 -8.87 -18.09
CA GLY A 103 -15.16 -8.86 -19.51
C GLY A 103 -14.20 -7.74 -19.91
N LEU A 104 -13.71 -7.85 -21.15
CA LEU A 104 -12.89 -6.80 -21.78
C LEU A 104 -13.76 -5.70 -22.41
N THR A 105 -14.92 -6.05 -22.96
CA THR A 105 -15.84 -5.10 -23.61
C THR A 105 -16.62 -4.28 -22.57
N HIS A 106 -17.19 -4.96 -21.59
CA HIS A 106 -17.88 -4.40 -20.41
C HIS A 106 -17.17 -4.90 -19.15
N PHE A 107 -17.05 -4.05 -18.13
CA PHE A 107 -16.37 -4.40 -16.88
C PHE A 107 -17.04 -5.59 -16.19
N ALA A 108 -18.37 -5.54 -16.08
CA ALA A 108 -19.16 -6.61 -15.52
C ALA A 108 -20.53 -6.69 -16.20
N ILE A 109 -21.02 -7.91 -16.42
CA ILE A 109 -22.39 -8.20 -16.83
C ILE A 109 -22.99 -9.15 -15.80
N THR A 110 -24.17 -8.83 -15.32
CA THR A 110 -24.88 -9.62 -14.32
C THR A 110 -25.95 -10.50 -14.97
N SER A 111 -26.28 -11.63 -14.35
CA SER A 111 -27.34 -12.53 -14.84
C SER A 111 -28.75 -11.93 -14.84
N ASP A 112 -28.93 -10.76 -14.23
CA ASP A 112 -30.15 -9.95 -14.30
C ASP A 112 -30.17 -8.94 -15.47
N ALA A 113 -29.22 -9.08 -16.41
CA ALA A 113 -29.02 -8.24 -17.59
C ALA A 113 -28.51 -6.82 -17.33
N SER A 114 -28.08 -6.49 -16.10
CA SER A 114 -27.36 -5.23 -15.85
C SER A 114 -25.96 -5.27 -16.47
N LYS A 115 -25.53 -4.13 -17.04
CA LYS A 115 -24.24 -3.98 -17.69
C LYS A 115 -23.48 -2.82 -17.07
N PHE A 116 -22.22 -3.07 -16.74
CA PHE A 116 -21.30 -2.08 -16.21
C PHE A 116 -20.19 -1.84 -17.22
N ASP A 117 -20.09 -0.61 -17.73
CA ASP A 117 -19.13 -0.25 -18.77
C ASP A 117 -17.68 -0.36 -18.29
N ASN A 118 -16.79 -0.74 -19.21
CA ASN A 118 -15.35 -0.75 -18.94
C ASN A 118 -14.78 0.67 -19.11
N PRO A 119 -14.27 1.32 -18.05
CA PRO A 119 -13.68 2.66 -18.15
C PRO A 119 -12.34 2.67 -18.90
N ARG A 120 -11.76 1.51 -19.24
CA ARG A 120 -10.52 1.32 -20.03
C ARG A 120 -9.34 2.16 -19.50
N PHE A 121 -9.21 2.22 -18.18
CA PHE A 121 -8.16 3.00 -17.51
C PHE A 121 -6.76 2.63 -18.01
N LEU A 122 -6.45 1.34 -18.09
CA LEU A 122 -5.14 0.85 -18.52
C LEU A 122 -4.76 1.41 -19.90
N THR A 123 -5.58 1.18 -20.92
CA THR A 123 -5.33 1.65 -22.28
C THR A 123 -5.15 3.17 -22.36
N LYS A 124 -5.98 3.93 -21.60
CA LYS A 124 -5.88 5.39 -21.53
C LYS A 124 -4.55 5.83 -20.92
N TYR A 125 -4.13 5.24 -19.81
CA TYR A 125 -2.91 5.62 -19.11
C TYR A 125 -1.65 5.11 -19.83
N GLU A 126 -1.67 3.95 -20.47
CA GLU A 126 -0.57 3.44 -21.29
C GLU A 126 -0.27 4.35 -22.48
N LYS A 127 -1.31 4.81 -23.20
CA LYS A 127 -1.13 5.76 -24.31
C LYS A 127 -0.49 7.07 -23.83
N ASN A 128 -0.94 7.58 -22.68
CA ASN A 128 -0.38 8.79 -22.06
C ASN A 128 1.07 8.57 -21.61
N LEU A 129 1.37 7.41 -21.01
CA LEU A 129 2.72 7.06 -20.57
C LEU A 129 3.70 7.00 -21.74
N LYS A 130 3.31 6.38 -22.86
CA LYS A 130 4.13 6.32 -24.09
C LYS A 130 4.46 7.71 -24.62
N LEU A 131 3.50 8.63 -24.65
CA LEU A 131 3.72 10.02 -25.07
C LEU A 131 4.68 10.78 -24.14
N LYS A 132 4.65 10.49 -22.83
CA LYS A 132 5.52 11.16 -21.84
C LYS A 132 6.94 10.58 -21.74
N GLN A 133 7.18 9.43 -22.35
CA GLN A 133 8.49 8.74 -22.33
C GLN A 133 9.24 8.84 -23.65
N GLN A 134 8.66 9.51 -24.67
CA GLN A 134 9.33 9.90 -25.92
C GLN A 134 9.99 11.26 -25.73
#